data_AF-A0A423XAZ2-F1
#
_entry.id   AF-A0A423XAZ2-F1
#
_cell.length_a   1.000
_cell.length_b   1.000
_cell.length_c   1.000
_cell.angle_alpha   90.00
_cell.angle_beta   90.00
_cell.angle_gamma   90.00
#
_symmetry.space_group_name_H-M   'P 1'
#
loop_
_entity.id
_entity.type
_entity.pdbx_description
1 polymer ?
#
loop_
_entity_poly.entity_id
_entity_poly.type
_entity_poly.pdbx_seq_one_letter_code
_entity_poly.pdbx_strand_id
1 'polypeptide(L)'
;MAGITKEGKLVTFSGPQEAGNGKMLLERYIDLPGYLQWYTGTTNPSKNPLPIHLVPSADLKAGSAESNLRGGTRKRQRGGLCGRRDNTVDDDLPAVQVVISKRGIKIGNEEEVWKFCDQRFKNIQQTACKLIAKAWVKLIAPKKQSNHPYTGADAKAPDWWPKPWGASRDERVRHKEPDHLYKPERVHLLNHILRMISEPNHLQHKDIQKQNLNISKLEEATFEALSAFFGDTENPNNAKKKPFLKEIF
;
A
#
# COMPACT_ATOMS: atom_id res chain seq x y z
N MET A 1 -35.51 -14.47 1.41
CA MET A 1 -35.39 -15.85 0.90
C MET A 1 -34.34 -16.59 1.72
N ALA A 2 -34.55 -17.86 2.05
CA ALA A 2 -33.53 -18.70 2.67
C ALA A 2 -32.83 -19.58 1.62
N GLY A 3 -31.52 -19.70 1.70
CA GLY A 3 -30.70 -20.57 0.86
C GLY A 3 -29.83 -21.49 1.71
N ILE A 4 -29.47 -22.66 1.17
CA ILE A 4 -28.58 -23.62 1.81
C ILE A 4 -27.23 -23.54 1.10
N THR A 5 -26.14 -23.35 1.86
CA THR A 5 -24.79 -23.31 1.28
C THR A 5 -24.30 -24.72 0.91
N LYS A 6 -23.20 -24.82 0.15
CA LYS A 6 -22.62 -26.11 -0.27
C LYS A 6 -22.15 -26.99 0.90
N GLU A 7 -22.06 -26.41 2.11
CA GLU A 7 -21.76 -27.09 3.37
C GLU A 7 -23.02 -27.45 4.20
N GLY A 8 -24.23 -27.33 3.62
CA GLY A 8 -25.48 -27.77 4.24
C GLY A 8 -26.06 -26.83 5.29
N LYS A 9 -25.54 -25.60 5.43
CA LYS A 9 -26.03 -24.64 6.43
C LYS A 9 -27.11 -23.73 5.84
N LEU A 10 -28.25 -23.64 6.53
CA LEU A 10 -29.36 -22.78 6.13
C LEU A 10 -29.08 -21.31 6.52
N VAL A 11 -29.14 -20.42 5.55
CA VAL A 11 -28.94 -18.97 5.73
C VAL A 11 -30.15 -18.22 5.18
N THR A 12 -30.76 -17.39 6.02
CA THR A 12 -31.89 -16.53 5.66
C THR A 12 -31.39 -15.15 5.25
N PHE A 13 -31.69 -14.75 4.02
CA PHE A 13 -31.41 -13.41 3.49
C PHE A 13 -32.67 -12.54 3.56
N SER A 14 -32.62 -11.46 4.35
CA SER A 14 -33.55 -10.34 4.24
C SER A 14 -33.04 -9.39 3.16
N GLY A 15 -33.80 -9.29 2.07
CA GLY A 15 -33.49 -8.38 0.96
C GLY A 15 -33.96 -6.95 1.25
N PRO A 16 -33.36 -5.93 0.61
CA PRO A 16 -33.79 -4.55 0.72
C PRO A 16 -35.13 -4.32 0.01
N GLN A 17 -35.96 -3.50 0.65
CA GLN A 17 -37.35 -3.23 0.34
C GLN A 17 -37.45 -2.11 -0.71
N GLU A 18 -37.03 -2.35 -1.94
CA GLU A 18 -37.34 -1.46 -3.08
C GLU A 18 -37.74 -2.29 -4.30
N ALA A 19 -38.97 -2.80 -4.26
CA ALA A 19 -39.65 -3.36 -5.42
C ALA A 19 -40.21 -2.21 -6.28
N GLY A 20 -39.37 -1.68 -7.16
CA GLY A 20 -39.75 -0.71 -8.17
C GLY A 20 -39.44 -1.21 -9.57
N ASN A 21 -40.38 -1.96 -10.15
CA ASN A 21 -40.54 -2.26 -11.57
C ASN A 21 -39.39 -2.97 -12.34
N GLY A 22 -39.73 -4.18 -12.80
CA GLY A 22 -39.43 -4.60 -14.17
C GLY A 22 -38.51 -5.81 -14.28
N LYS A 23 -38.95 -6.77 -15.10
CA LYS A 23 -38.24 -7.95 -15.63
C LYS A 23 -36.75 -7.76 -16.00
N MET A 24 -36.24 -6.54 -16.08
CA MET A 24 -34.88 -6.20 -16.53
C MET A 24 -33.77 -6.35 -15.49
N LEU A 25 -34.07 -6.54 -14.20
CA LEU A 25 -33.01 -6.75 -13.20
C LEU A 25 -32.57 -8.21 -13.09
N LEU A 26 -33.45 -9.18 -13.36
CA LEU A 26 -33.10 -10.59 -13.11
C LEU A 26 -32.08 -11.13 -14.13
N GLU A 27 -32.17 -10.74 -15.40
CA GLU A 27 -31.24 -11.17 -16.44
C GLU A 27 -29.82 -10.59 -16.28
N ARG A 28 -29.68 -9.43 -15.62
CA ARG A 28 -28.36 -8.81 -15.43
C ARG A 28 -27.56 -9.45 -14.30
N TYR A 29 -28.24 -10.07 -13.32
CA TYR A 29 -27.62 -10.63 -12.13
C TYR A 29 -27.61 -12.17 -12.12
N ILE A 30 -28.43 -12.81 -12.95
CA ILE A 30 -28.55 -14.26 -13.01
C ILE A 30 -28.57 -14.70 -14.47
N ASP A 31 -27.56 -15.47 -14.89
CA ASP A 31 -27.58 -16.23 -16.15
C ASP A 31 -28.60 -17.38 -16.00
N LEU A 32 -29.86 -17.02 -16.17
CA LEU A 32 -31.00 -17.93 -16.05
C LEU A 32 -30.91 -19.10 -17.05
N PRO A 33 -30.50 -18.89 -18.32
CA PRO A 33 -30.26 -19.98 -19.27
C PRO A 33 -29.17 -20.95 -18.81
N GLY A 34 -28.01 -20.45 -18.37
CA GLY A 34 -26.93 -21.29 -17.85
C GLY A 34 -27.32 -22.07 -16.60
N TYR A 35 -28.07 -21.44 -15.69
CA TYR A 35 -28.61 -22.09 -14.51
C TYR A 35 -29.60 -23.21 -14.85
N LEU A 36 -30.51 -22.98 -15.80
CA LEU A 36 -31.47 -23.99 -16.27
C LEU A 36 -30.77 -25.16 -16.97
N GLN A 37 -29.71 -24.88 -17.75
CA GLN A 37 -28.92 -25.90 -18.43
C GLN A 37 -28.14 -26.79 -17.43
N TRP A 38 -27.63 -26.20 -16.35
CA TRP A 38 -27.01 -26.94 -15.25
C TRP A 38 -28.05 -27.75 -14.45
N TYR A 39 -29.20 -27.15 -14.13
CA TYR A 39 -30.25 -27.78 -13.31
C TYR A 39 -30.95 -28.95 -14.00
N THR A 40 -31.07 -28.91 -15.33
CA THR A 40 -31.78 -29.95 -16.11
C THR A 40 -30.87 -31.09 -16.61
N GLY A 41 -29.57 -31.05 -16.30
CA GLY A 41 -28.68 -32.21 -16.39
C GLY A 41 -28.57 -32.86 -17.78
N THR A 42 -28.73 -32.10 -18.87
CA THR A 42 -28.57 -32.63 -20.23
C THR A 42 -27.18 -32.29 -20.79
N THR A 43 -26.25 -33.22 -20.63
CA THR A 43 -24.95 -33.18 -21.30
C THR A 43 -25.10 -33.57 -22.77
N ASN A 44 -24.53 -32.78 -23.69
CA ASN A 44 -24.11 -33.31 -24.98
C ASN A 44 -22.74 -32.72 -25.36
N PRO A 45 -21.72 -33.55 -25.66
CA PRO A 45 -20.36 -33.11 -25.90
C PRO A 45 -20.11 -32.96 -27.41
N SER A 46 -19.76 -31.76 -27.88
CA SER A 46 -18.96 -31.62 -29.11
C SER A 46 -18.61 -30.14 -29.36
N LYS A 47 -17.32 -29.81 -29.18
CA LYS A 47 -16.47 -29.09 -30.15
C LYS A 47 -15.04 -29.03 -29.57
N ASN A 48 -14.26 -30.07 -29.92
CA ASN A 48 -12.78 -30.11 -29.96
C ASN A 48 -12.26 -29.15 -31.07
N PRO A 49 -10.94 -28.91 -31.33
CA PRO A 49 -9.71 -29.71 -31.00
C PRO A 49 -8.48 -28.90 -30.47
N LEU A 50 -7.56 -29.44 -29.64
CA LEU A 50 -6.41 -30.38 -29.83
C LEU A 50 -5.07 -29.69 -30.37
N PRO A 51 -3.86 -30.31 -30.33
CA PRO A 51 -2.81 -30.17 -29.28
C PRO A 51 -1.33 -30.12 -29.82
N ILE A 52 -0.34 -30.42 -28.94
CA ILE A 52 1.04 -30.98 -29.13
C ILE A 52 2.17 -30.18 -29.85
N HIS A 53 3.34 -30.04 -29.19
CA HIS A 53 4.54 -30.88 -29.47
C HIS A 53 5.76 -30.58 -28.56
N LEU A 54 6.54 -31.64 -28.30
CA LEU A 54 7.77 -31.76 -27.50
C LEU A 54 8.95 -32.11 -28.43
N VAL A 55 10.06 -31.34 -28.36
CA VAL A 55 11.54 -31.60 -28.59
C VAL A 55 12.03 -32.27 -29.91
N PRO A 56 13.34 -32.36 -30.30
CA PRO A 56 14.66 -32.04 -29.64
C PRO A 56 15.84 -31.47 -30.52
N SER A 57 17.03 -31.26 -29.88
CA SER A 57 18.46 -31.32 -30.36
C SER A 57 18.99 -30.27 -31.37
N ALA A 58 20.29 -29.90 -31.52
CA ALA A 58 21.63 -30.05 -30.91
C ALA A 58 22.51 -28.95 -31.63
N ASP A 59 23.58 -28.32 -31.13
CA ASP A 59 24.98 -28.79 -31.09
C ASP A 59 25.95 -27.63 -30.69
N LEU A 60 26.87 -27.91 -29.75
CA LEU A 60 28.36 -27.76 -29.76
C LEU A 60 29.01 -26.58 -30.54
N LYS A 61 29.93 -25.74 -29.99
CA LYS A 61 31.32 -25.95 -29.50
C LYS A 61 31.85 -24.62 -28.90
N ALA A 62 32.48 -24.59 -27.71
CA ALA A 62 33.92 -24.73 -27.40
C ALA A 62 34.87 -23.61 -27.90
N GLY A 63 35.62 -22.99 -26.97
CA GLY A 63 36.80 -22.16 -27.28
C GLY A 63 37.38 -21.43 -26.06
N SER A 64 38.64 -21.74 -25.74
CA SER A 64 39.40 -21.39 -24.52
C SER A 64 40.32 -20.16 -24.71
N ALA A 65 40.92 -19.72 -23.59
CA ALA A 65 42.27 -19.15 -23.41
C ALA A 65 42.48 -17.61 -23.31
N GLU A 66 42.79 -17.21 -22.07
CA GLU A 66 44.01 -16.54 -21.57
C GLU A 66 44.62 -15.24 -22.16
N SER A 67 44.88 -14.32 -21.22
CA SER A 67 46.03 -13.41 -21.07
C SER A 67 46.13 -12.16 -21.97
N ASN A 68 46.23 -10.95 -21.36
CA ASN A 68 47.54 -10.32 -21.13
C ASN A 68 47.47 -9.02 -20.30
N LEU A 69 48.58 -8.75 -19.61
CA LEU A 69 48.89 -7.60 -18.76
C LEU A 69 49.31 -6.34 -19.55
N ARG A 70 49.11 -5.17 -18.90
CA ARG A 70 49.82 -3.85 -18.97
C ARG A 70 48.78 -2.71 -19.02
N GLY A 71 48.86 -1.58 -18.32
CA GLY A 71 49.88 -0.99 -17.46
C GLY A 71 49.61 0.54 -17.42
N GLY A 72 49.72 1.17 -16.24
CA GLY A 72 49.72 2.65 -16.05
C GLY A 72 48.36 3.33 -16.19
N THR A 73 47.99 4.42 -15.50
CA THR A 73 48.68 5.38 -14.65
C THR A 73 47.63 6.09 -13.78
N ARG A 74 48.10 6.69 -12.67
CA ARG A 74 47.30 7.46 -11.70
C ARG A 74 46.71 8.74 -12.32
N LYS A 75 45.42 9.03 -12.10
CA LYS A 75 44.95 10.41 -11.92
C LYS A 75 43.68 10.47 -11.06
N ARG A 76 43.81 11.09 -9.88
CA ARG A 76 42.69 11.49 -9.02
C ARG A 76 41.83 12.51 -9.77
N GLN A 77 40.53 12.26 -9.87
CA GLN A 77 39.55 13.31 -10.13
C GLN A 77 38.41 13.20 -9.11
N ARG A 78 38.44 14.12 -8.14
CA ARG A 78 37.29 14.46 -7.30
C ARG A 78 36.21 15.04 -8.21
N GLY A 79 34.98 14.59 -8.03
CA GLY A 79 33.81 15.14 -8.71
C GLY A 79 32.73 14.11 -8.99
N GLY A 80 32.47 13.20 -8.05
CA GLY A 80 31.31 12.31 -8.14
C GLY A 80 30.04 13.12 -7.92
N LEU A 81 29.45 13.61 -9.01
CA LEU A 81 28.02 13.90 -9.08
C LEU A 81 27.30 12.56 -8.88
N CYS A 82 27.11 12.16 -7.62
CA CYS A 82 26.09 11.18 -7.30
C CYS A 82 24.76 11.85 -7.61
N GLY A 83 24.25 11.58 -8.81
CA GLY A 83 22.92 11.98 -9.22
C GLY A 83 21.92 11.55 -8.14
N ARG A 84 21.42 12.53 -7.38
CA ARG A 84 20.15 12.36 -6.68
C ARG A 84 19.12 12.16 -7.79
N ARG A 85 18.80 10.90 -8.08
CA ARG A 85 17.55 10.57 -8.77
C ARG A 85 16.43 11.10 -7.89
N ASP A 86 15.87 12.22 -8.30
CA ASP A 86 14.60 12.69 -7.81
C ASP A 86 13.54 11.76 -8.42
N ASN A 87 13.09 10.77 -7.64
CA ASN A 87 12.06 9.81 -8.06
C ASN A 87 10.65 10.44 -8.08
N THR A 88 10.54 11.73 -8.42
CA THR A 88 9.25 12.43 -8.54
C THR A 88 8.46 11.93 -9.74
N VAL A 89 9.14 11.41 -10.76
CA VAL A 89 8.58 11.12 -12.09
C VAL A 89 7.95 9.72 -12.24
N ASP A 90 8.26 8.77 -11.35
CA ASP A 90 7.75 7.38 -11.43
C ASP A 90 6.31 7.20 -10.86
N ASP A 91 5.69 8.25 -10.31
CA ASP A 91 4.40 8.15 -9.61
C ASP A 91 3.18 8.44 -10.54
N ASP A 92 3.42 8.93 -11.77
CA ASP A 92 2.39 9.15 -12.81
C ASP A 92 2.07 7.90 -13.65
N LEU A 93 2.70 6.76 -13.35
CA LEU A 93 2.34 5.50 -13.98
C LEU A 93 0.95 5.06 -13.48
N PRO A 94 0.02 4.71 -14.38
CA PRO A 94 -1.33 4.36 -14.01
C PRO A 94 -1.30 3.25 -12.97
N ALA A 95 -2.06 3.43 -11.88
CA ALA A 95 -2.22 2.41 -10.86
C ALA A 95 -2.65 1.11 -11.56
N VAL A 96 -1.72 0.17 -11.71
CA VAL A 96 -2.01 -1.18 -12.17
C VAL A 96 -3.14 -1.66 -11.28
N GLN A 97 -4.28 -2.00 -11.88
CA GLN A 97 -5.40 -2.59 -11.16
C GLN A 97 -4.97 -3.98 -10.71
N VAL A 98 -4.19 -4.03 -9.64
CA VAL A 98 -3.92 -5.27 -8.93
C VAL A 98 -5.26 -5.68 -8.37
N VAL A 99 -5.77 -6.82 -8.83
CA VAL A 99 -6.94 -7.46 -8.24
C VAL A 99 -6.55 -7.79 -6.80
N ILE A 100 -6.89 -6.91 -5.85
CA ILE A 100 -6.57 -7.12 -4.44
C ILE A 100 -7.55 -8.18 -3.95
N SER A 101 -7.11 -9.43 -3.95
CA SER A 101 -7.79 -10.49 -3.22
C SER A 101 -7.95 -10.03 -1.77
N LYS A 102 -9.20 -9.82 -1.34
CA LYS A 102 -9.50 -9.41 0.04
C LYS A 102 -9.09 -10.55 0.99
N ARG A 103 -7.94 -10.39 1.64
CA ARG A 103 -7.46 -11.30 2.69
C ARG A 103 -7.98 -10.79 4.03
N GLY A 104 -8.58 -11.67 4.84
CA GLY A 104 -8.86 -11.37 6.24
C GLY A 104 -7.56 -11.27 7.03
N ILE A 105 -7.37 -10.18 7.76
CA ILE A 105 -6.25 -10.00 8.70
C ILE A 105 -6.78 -10.15 10.13
N LYS A 106 -5.99 -10.75 11.02
CA LYS A 106 -6.34 -10.77 12.45
C LYS A 106 -5.81 -9.50 13.10
N ILE A 107 -6.70 -8.67 13.65
CA ILE A 107 -6.33 -7.39 14.30
C ILE A 107 -5.34 -7.60 15.45
N GLY A 108 -5.43 -8.72 16.18
CA GLY A 108 -4.50 -9.06 17.25
C GLY A 108 -3.10 -9.50 16.79
N ASN A 109 -2.87 -9.68 15.47
CA ASN A 109 -1.55 -9.93 14.92
C ASN A 109 -0.95 -8.62 14.42
N GLU A 110 -0.17 -7.97 15.28
CA GLU A 110 0.47 -6.67 14.99
C GLU A 110 1.32 -6.70 13.71
N GLU A 111 1.95 -7.84 13.40
CA GLU A 111 2.79 -7.98 12.21
C GLU A 111 1.95 -8.02 10.92
N GLU A 112 0.79 -8.69 10.94
CA GLU A 112 -0.15 -8.71 9.81
C GLU A 112 -0.74 -7.32 9.56
N VAL A 113 -1.15 -6.63 10.63
CA VAL A 113 -1.67 -5.25 10.54
C VAL A 113 -0.60 -4.32 9.98
N TRP A 114 0.63 -4.41 10.50
CA TRP A 114 1.76 -3.63 9.99
C TRP A 114 1.99 -3.85 8.49
N LYS A 115 2.09 -5.11 8.06
CA LYS A 115 2.32 -5.47 6.65
C LYS A 115 1.18 -4.97 5.75
N PHE A 116 -0.06 -5.04 6.24
CA PHE A 116 -1.22 -4.54 5.51
C PHE A 116 -1.13 -3.02 5.32
N CYS A 117 -0.96 -2.25 6.41
CA CYS A 117 -0.85 -0.79 6.34
C CYS A 117 0.36 -0.35 5.50
N ASP A 118 1.51 -1.03 5.64
CA ASP A 118 2.72 -0.83 4.82
C ASP A 118 2.42 -0.94 3.33
N GLN A 119 1.72 -2.00 2.93
CA GLN A 119 1.34 -2.19 1.54
C GLN A 119 0.38 -1.10 1.04
N ARG A 120 -0.58 -0.67 1.87
CA ARG A 120 -1.50 0.44 1.51
C ARG A 120 -0.76 1.75 1.33
N PHE A 121 0.13 2.12 2.26
CA PHE A 121 0.93 3.34 2.15
C PHE A 121 1.92 3.32 0.97
N LYS A 122 2.47 2.16 0.60
CA LYS A 122 3.29 2.01 -0.62
C LYS A 122 2.50 2.33 -1.90
N ASN A 123 1.22 1.96 -1.93
CA ASN A 123 0.31 2.15 -3.07
C ASN A 123 -0.31 3.55 -3.15
N ILE A 124 -0.17 4.35 -2.09
CA ILE A 124 -0.55 5.75 -2.07
C ILE A 124 0.55 6.55 -2.80
N GLN A 125 0.09 7.54 -3.55
CA GLN A 125 0.97 8.45 -4.30
C GLN A 125 1.87 9.23 -3.35
N GLN A 126 3.11 9.46 -3.75
CA GLN A 126 4.08 10.10 -2.87
C GLN A 126 3.64 11.50 -2.41
N THR A 127 2.97 12.31 -3.23
CA THR A 127 2.52 13.65 -2.83
C THR A 127 1.51 13.56 -1.69
N ALA A 128 0.54 12.65 -1.79
CA ALA A 128 -0.37 12.33 -0.70
C ALA A 128 0.38 11.85 0.56
N CYS A 129 1.33 10.91 0.44
CA CYS A 129 2.13 10.48 1.61
C CYS A 129 2.91 11.63 2.27
N LYS A 130 3.37 12.66 1.51
CA LYS A 130 3.99 13.86 2.11
C LYS A 130 2.98 14.63 2.96
N LEU A 131 1.79 14.86 2.42
CA LEU A 131 0.72 15.62 3.08
C LEU A 131 0.26 14.93 4.38
N ILE A 132 -0.01 13.62 4.32
CA ILE A 132 -0.42 12.83 5.49
C ILE A 132 0.66 12.89 6.58
N ALA A 133 1.93 12.60 6.23
CA ALA A 133 3.00 12.57 7.21
C ALA A 133 3.24 13.95 7.87
N LYS A 134 3.12 15.05 7.11
CA LYS A 134 3.19 16.41 7.67
C LYS A 134 2.06 16.66 8.67
N ALA A 135 0.83 16.28 8.32
CA ALA A 135 -0.34 16.45 9.20
C ALA A 135 -0.19 15.62 10.48
N TRP A 136 0.21 14.36 10.37
CA TRP A 136 0.35 13.46 11.52
C TRP A 136 1.46 13.89 12.47
N VAL A 137 2.63 14.29 11.96
CA VAL A 137 3.72 14.82 12.80
C VAL A 137 3.28 16.09 13.54
N LYS A 138 2.52 16.97 12.88
CA LYS A 138 1.96 18.18 13.52
C LYS A 138 0.95 17.82 14.61
N LEU A 139 0.14 16.78 14.38
CA LEU A 139 -0.90 16.34 15.32
C LEU A 139 -0.29 15.75 16.61
N ILE A 140 0.72 14.88 16.48
CA ILE A 140 1.38 14.25 17.64
C ILE A 140 2.36 15.19 18.35
N ALA A 141 2.90 16.19 17.64
CA ALA A 141 3.88 17.13 18.16
C ALA A 141 3.60 18.56 17.65
N PRO A 142 2.55 19.24 18.14
CA PRO A 142 2.17 20.58 17.66
C PRO A 142 3.25 21.64 17.85
N LYS A 143 4.18 21.44 18.80
CA LYS A 143 5.36 22.30 19.04
C LYS A 143 6.67 21.66 18.57
N LYS A 144 6.61 20.81 17.54
CA LYS A 144 7.76 20.05 17.03
C LYS A 144 8.98 20.92 16.76
N GLN A 145 8.79 22.04 16.07
CA GLN A 145 9.89 22.90 15.64
C GLN A 145 10.64 23.54 16.81
N SER A 146 9.96 23.88 17.91
CA SER A 146 10.58 24.44 19.11
C SER A 146 11.23 23.37 19.99
N ASN A 147 10.57 22.21 20.16
CA ASN A 147 11.03 21.19 21.12
C ASN A 147 12.06 20.23 20.51
N HIS A 148 11.90 19.89 19.23
CA HIS A 148 12.71 18.89 18.53
C HIS A 148 13.00 19.34 17.09
N PRO A 149 13.83 20.38 16.88
CA PRO A 149 14.13 20.89 15.54
C PRO A 149 14.92 19.86 14.71
N TYR A 150 14.74 19.88 13.39
CA TYR A 150 15.45 18.98 12.46
C TYR A 150 16.93 19.36 12.25
N THR A 151 17.34 20.56 12.64
CA THR A 151 18.73 21.04 12.50
C THR A 151 19.75 20.23 13.32
N GLY A 152 19.31 19.57 14.40
CA GLY A 152 20.15 18.69 15.22
C GLY A 152 20.25 17.25 14.75
N ALA A 153 19.70 16.93 13.56
CA ALA A 153 19.65 15.58 13.00
C ALA A 153 19.08 14.55 13.99
N ASP A 154 19.55 13.30 13.93
CA ASP A 154 19.02 12.17 14.69
C ASP A 154 19.20 12.34 16.21
N ALA A 155 20.16 13.15 16.68
CA ALA A 155 20.41 13.39 18.11
C ALA A 155 19.32 14.23 18.81
N LYS A 156 18.53 14.99 18.04
CA LYS A 156 17.40 15.78 18.54
C LYS A 156 16.05 15.12 18.21
N ALA A 157 16.06 13.89 17.68
CA ALA A 157 14.84 13.16 17.42
C ALA A 157 14.05 12.95 18.73
N PRO A 158 12.72 13.13 18.72
CA PRO A 158 11.90 12.83 19.88
C PRO A 158 11.87 11.33 20.14
N ASP A 159 11.61 10.93 21.38
CA ASP A 159 11.59 9.51 21.79
C ASP A 159 10.57 8.66 21.05
N TRP A 160 9.48 9.27 20.57
CA TRP A 160 8.46 8.62 19.75
C TRP A 160 8.87 8.40 18.29
N TRP A 161 9.98 9.01 17.83
CA TRP A 161 10.44 8.84 16.44
C TRP A 161 10.86 7.38 16.19
N PRO A 162 10.63 6.82 14.98
CA PRO A 162 10.98 5.43 14.70
C PRO A 162 12.46 5.14 14.98
N LYS A 163 12.72 4.09 15.73
CA LYS A 163 14.08 3.56 15.93
C LYS A 163 14.54 2.84 14.66
N PRO A 164 15.86 2.75 14.40
CA PRO A 164 16.38 1.90 13.34
C PRO A 164 15.88 0.46 13.48
N TRP A 165 15.45 -0.15 12.39
CA TRP A 165 14.91 -1.52 12.38
C TRP A 165 15.89 -2.54 11.78
N GLY A 166 17.09 -2.10 11.40
CA GLY A 166 18.14 -2.96 10.89
C GLY A 166 19.52 -2.33 11.04
N ALA A 167 20.54 -3.07 10.62
CA ALA A 167 21.94 -2.68 10.76
C ALA A 167 22.41 -1.76 9.63
N SER A 168 21.68 -1.74 8.51
CA SER A 168 22.03 -0.88 7.38
C SER A 168 21.70 0.58 7.64
N ARG A 169 22.46 1.47 6.99
CA ARG A 169 22.20 2.92 7.05
C ARG A 169 20.86 3.32 6.43
N ASP A 170 20.25 2.47 5.63
CA ASP A 170 18.96 2.73 4.96
C ASP A 170 17.77 2.12 5.73
N GLU A 171 18.03 1.34 6.78
CA GLU A 171 17.01 0.70 7.63
C GLU A 171 16.67 1.59 8.85
N ARG A 172 16.49 2.89 8.60
CA ARG A 172 16.04 3.87 9.59
C ARG A 172 15.25 5.00 8.95
N VAL A 173 14.40 5.65 9.74
CA VAL A 173 13.78 6.93 9.37
C VAL A 173 14.68 8.06 9.86
N ARG A 174 15.31 8.78 8.94
CA ARG A 174 16.13 9.95 9.31
C ARG A 174 15.25 11.01 9.99
N HIS A 175 15.81 11.73 10.94
CA HIS A 175 15.09 12.84 11.57
C HIS A 175 15.10 14.08 10.65
N LYS A 176 14.17 14.10 9.69
CA LYS A 176 13.96 15.20 8.72
C LYS A 176 12.48 15.49 8.54
N GLU A 177 12.19 16.64 7.95
CA GLU A 177 10.84 16.96 7.50
C GLU A 177 10.30 15.88 6.54
N PRO A 178 9.01 15.52 6.63
CA PRO A 178 8.48 14.40 5.85
C PRO A 178 8.63 14.55 4.33
N ASP A 179 8.58 15.76 3.79
CA ASP A 179 8.81 16.04 2.37
C ASP A 179 10.28 15.87 1.93
N HIS A 180 11.20 15.79 2.88
CA HIS A 180 12.63 15.49 2.67
C HIS A 180 12.99 14.02 2.95
N LEU A 181 12.03 13.20 3.36
CA LEU A 181 12.19 11.76 3.53
C LEU A 181 11.91 11.02 2.22
N TYR A 182 12.67 9.94 1.98
CA TYR A 182 12.37 9.03 0.88
C TYR A 182 11.03 8.33 1.12
N LYS A 183 10.37 7.87 0.05
CA LYS A 183 9.05 7.22 0.16
C LYS A 183 9.06 6.04 1.16
N PRO A 184 10.06 5.13 1.18
CA PRO A 184 10.12 4.05 2.18
C PRO A 184 10.21 4.55 3.62
N GLU A 185 11.01 5.59 3.88
CA GLU A 185 11.11 6.21 5.21
C GLU A 185 9.78 6.82 5.64
N ARG A 186 9.06 7.49 4.73
CA ARG A 186 7.73 8.04 5.01
C ARG A 186 6.71 6.96 5.31
N VAL A 187 6.68 5.90 4.52
CA VAL A 187 5.77 4.76 4.74
C VAL A 187 6.02 4.16 6.13
N HIS A 188 7.28 3.93 6.49
CA HIS A 188 7.64 3.42 7.80
C HIS A 188 7.21 4.37 8.93
N LEU A 189 7.43 5.68 8.76
CA LEU A 189 7.00 6.70 9.72
C LEU A 189 5.46 6.69 9.92
N LEU A 190 4.70 6.59 8.83
CA LEU A 190 3.24 6.52 8.90
C LEU A 190 2.78 5.27 9.66
N ASN A 191 3.28 4.08 9.31
CA ASN A 191 2.95 2.85 10.03
C ASN A 191 3.30 2.93 11.52
N HIS A 192 4.46 3.50 11.84
CA HIS A 192 4.91 3.66 13.22
C HIS A 192 3.96 4.57 14.02
N ILE A 193 3.56 5.72 13.46
CA ILE A 193 2.60 6.61 14.12
C ILE A 193 1.23 5.94 14.29
N LEU A 194 0.75 5.24 13.25
CA LEU A 194 -0.52 4.53 13.30
C LEU A 194 -0.52 3.47 14.42
N ARG A 195 0.57 2.68 14.52
CA ARG A 195 0.75 1.67 15.58
C ARG A 195 0.70 2.33 16.96
N MET A 196 1.48 3.38 17.19
CA MET A 196 1.50 4.08 18.48
C MET A 196 0.12 4.61 18.90
N ILE A 197 -0.71 5.05 17.95
CA ILE A 197 -2.05 5.58 18.23
C ILE A 197 -3.09 4.46 18.37
N SER A 198 -2.87 3.30 17.74
CA SER A 198 -3.72 2.11 17.91
C SER A 198 -3.55 1.44 19.28
N GLU A 199 -2.42 1.67 19.95
CA GLU A 199 -2.18 1.16 21.29
C GLU A 199 -3.15 1.79 22.32
N PRO A 200 -3.60 1.03 23.33
CA PRO A 200 -4.43 1.57 24.42
C PRO A 200 -3.76 2.78 25.08
N ASN A 201 -4.55 3.82 25.40
CA ASN A 201 -4.04 5.11 25.90
C ASN A 201 -3.01 4.97 27.04
N HIS A 202 -3.23 4.06 27.99
CA HIS A 202 -2.34 3.83 29.14
C HIS A 202 -0.95 3.26 28.77
N LEU A 203 -0.80 2.64 27.58
CA LEU A 203 0.48 2.14 27.05
C LEU A 203 1.18 3.15 26.14
N GLN A 204 0.45 4.15 25.65
CA GLN A 204 1.00 5.15 24.72
C GLN A 204 2.09 6.02 25.37
N HIS A 205 2.93 6.62 24.54
CA HIS A 205 3.93 7.59 24.99
C HIS A 205 3.26 8.83 25.62
N LYS A 206 3.87 9.40 26.67
CA LYS A 206 3.33 10.55 27.42
C LYS A 206 2.95 11.74 26.53
N ASP A 207 3.72 12.00 25.47
CA ASP A 207 3.43 13.12 24.56
C ASP A 207 2.22 12.85 23.66
N ILE A 208 1.93 11.60 23.34
CA ILE A 208 0.76 11.19 22.56
C ILE A 208 -0.48 11.15 23.45
N GLN A 209 -0.34 10.65 24.69
CA GLN A 209 -1.42 10.64 25.69
C GLN A 209 -2.00 12.04 25.93
N LYS A 210 -1.14 13.07 26.03
CA LYS A 210 -1.55 14.47 26.20
C LYS A 210 -2.46 14.99 25.07
N GLN A 211 -2.30 14.45 23.86
CA GLN A 211 -3.08 14.86 22.70
C GLN A 211 -4.43 14.11 22.59
N ASN A 212 -4.63 13.06 23.41
CA ASN A 212 -5.83 12.21 23.41
C ASN A 212 -6.20 11.77 21.98
N LEU A 213 -5.22 11.23 21.26
CA LEU A 213 -5.37 10.83 19.87
C LEU A 213 -5.96 9.42 19.76
N ASN A 214 -6.76 9.22 18.72
CA ASN A 214 -7.33 7.94 18.34
C ASN A 214 -7.33 7.83 16.81
N ILE A 215 -7.71 6.66 16.30
CA ILE A 215 -7.76 6.38 14.86
C ILE A 215 -8.71 7.34 14.13
N SER A 216 -9.86 7.69 14.72
CA SER A 216 -10.81 8.67 14.14
C SER A 216 -10.16 10.05 13.90
N LYS A 217 -9.38 10.56 14.85
CA LYS A 217 -8.67 11.84 14.71
C LYS A 217 -7.58 11.77 13.65
N LEU A 218 -6.91 10.63 13.50
CA LEU A 218 -5.95 10.44 12.41
C LEU A 218 -6.66 10.40 11.05
N GLU A 219 -7.82 9.75 10.97
CA GLU A 219 -8.63 9.69 9.76
C GLU A 219 -9.09 11.10 9.34
N GLU A 220 -9.66 11.87 10.28
CA GLU A 220 -10.08 13.26 10.06
C GLU A 220 -8.91 14.13 9.57
N ALA A 221 -7.77 14.10 10.25
CA ALA A 221 -6.58 14.85 9.86
C ALA A 221 -6.05 14.43 8.48
N THR A 222 -6.21 13.16 8.11
CA THR A 222 -5.81 12.63 6.80
C THR A 222 -6.70 13.17 5.68
N PHE A 223 -8.01 13.14 5.86
CA PHE A 223 -8.95 13.65 4.86
C PHE A 223 -8.92 15.18 4.76
N GLU A 224 -8.69 15.88 5.88
CA GLU A 224 -8.46 17.33 5.88
C GLU A 224 -7.20 17.68 5.06
N ALA A 225 -6.07 17.01 5.34
CA ALA A 225 -4.80 17.26 4.65
C ALA A 225 -4.84 16.92 3.15
N LEU A 226 -5.71 15.99 2.74
CA LEU A 226 -5.87 15.55 1.35
C LEU A 226 -7.08 16.17 0.64
N SER A 227 -7.80 17.09 1.29
CA SER A 227 -9.00 17.74 0.71
C SER A 227 -8.71 18.37 -0.66
N ALA A 228 -7.66 19.19 -0.74
CA ALA A 228 -7.19 19.79 -1.99
C ALA A 228 -6.65 18.76 -2.98
N PHE A 229 -5.95 17.72 -2.49
CA PHE A 229 -5.41 16.64 -3.33
C PHE A 229 -6.52 15.86 -4.06
N PHE A 230 -7.65 15.62 -3.39
CA PHE A 230 -8.81 14.95 -4.00
C PHE A 230 -9.70 15.83 -4.85
N GLY A 231 -9.63 17.15 -4.64
CA GLY A 231 -10.37 18.14 -5.44
C GLY A 231 -9.64 18.57 -6.71
N ASP A 232 -8.42 18.07 -6.94
CA ASP A 232 -7.61 18.42 -8.10
C ASP A 232 -8.24 17.91 -9.41
N THR A 233 -8.76 18.84 -10.22
CA THR A 233 -9.43 18.56 -11.50
C THR A 233 -8.45 18.11 -12.58
N GLU A 234 -7.18 18.48 -12.46
CA GLU A 234 -6.13 18.10 -13.42
C GLU A 234 -5.78 16.61 -13.28
N ASN A 235 -6.00 16.03 -12.10
CA ASN A 235 -5.63 14.67 -11.76
C ASN A 235 -6.80 13.85 -11.18
N PRO A 236 -7.81 13.48 -12.00
CA PRO A 236 -9.01 12.78 -11.53
C PRO A 236 -8.72 11.37 -10.95
N ASN A 237 -7.54 10.82 -11.20
CA ASN A 237 -7.11 9.55 -10.60
C ASN A 237 -6.83 9.66 -9.08
N ASN A 238 -6.60 10.87 -8.56
CA ASN A 238 -6.36 11.11 -7.13
C ASN A 238 -7.57 10.69 -6.29
N ALA A 239 -8.79 11.00 -6.76
CA ALA A 239 -10.03 10.64 -6.08
C ALA A 239 -10.21 9.11 -5.96
N LYS A 240 -9.71 8.33 -6.93
CA LYS A 240 -9.76 6.86 -6.91
C LYS A 240 -8.89 6.27 -5.80
N LYS A 241 -8.05 7.07 -5.13
CA LYS A 241 -7.22 6.60 -4.02
C LYS A 241 -7.92 6.64 -2.65
N LYS A 242 -9.07 7.32 -2.53
CA LYS A 242 -9.85 7.39 -1.28
C LYS A 242 -10.17 6.02 -0.65
N PRO A 243 -10.57 4.97 -1.41
CA PRO A 243 -10.86 3.66 -0.83
C PRO A 243 -9.66 3.02 -0.13
N PHE A 244 -8.44 3.21 -0.65
CA PHE A 244 -7.22 2.66 -0.02
C PHE A 244 -6.94 3.28 1.35
N LEU A 245 -7.32 4.54 1.56
CA LEU A 245 -7.19 5.21 2.85
C LEU A 245 -8.26 4.73 3.83
N LYS A 246 -9.49 4.54 3.36
CA LYS A 246 -10.59 4.00 4.18
C LYS A 246 -10.33 2.58 4.66
N GLU A 247 -9.47 1.83 4.00
CA GLU A 247 -9.08 0.49 4.47
C GLU A 247 -8.02 0.55 5.59
N ILE A 248 -7.37 1.69 5.82
CA ILE A 248 -6.31 1.85 6.84
C ILE A 248 -6.91 2.20 8.22
N PHE A 249 -8.00 2.96 8.26
CA PHE A 249 -8.68 3.42 9.46
C PHE A 249 -9.86 2.51 9.82
#